data_AF-A0A920MRT6-F1
#
_entry.id   AF-A0A920MRT6-F1
#
_cell.length_a   1.000
_cell.length_b   1.000
_cell.length_c   1.000
_cell.angle_alpha   90.00
_cell.angle_beta   90.00
_cell.angle_gamma   90.00
#
_symmetry.space_group_name_H-M   'P 1'
#
loop_
_entity.id
_entity.type
_entity.pdbx_description
1 polymer ?
#
loop_
_entity_poly.entity_id
_entity_poly.type
_entity_poly.pdbx_seq_one_letter_code
_entity_poly.pdbx_strand_id
1 'polypeptide(L)' 'MDWVLKKSDAVACPVLNHGSSFPVNNIYCVGRNYSEHAKEMGGNPDREPHSSFIKFPRFYCPLEII' A
#
# COMPACT_ATOMS: atom_id res chain seq x y z
N MET A 1 27.17 0.76 -12.16
CA MET A 1 26.95 1.69 -11.04
C MET A 1 27.19 0.88 -9.79
N ASP A 2 28.32 1.13 -9.11
CA ASP A 2 28.76 0.29 -8.01
C ASP A 2 28.14 0.78 -6.71
N TRP A 3 27.46 -0.11 -6.01
CA TRP A 3 26.84 0.17 -4.72
C TRP A 3 27.75 -0.31 -3.61
N VAL A 4 27.96 0.54 -2.60
CA VAL A 4 28.71 0.17 -1.37
C VAL A 4 28.01 -0.96 -0.60
N LEU A 5 26.69 -1.06 -0.74
CA LEU A 5 25.85 -2.07 -0.11
C LEU A 5 24.99 -2.77 -1.16
N LYS A 6 24.65 -4.04 -0.91
CA LYS A 6 23.70 -4.78 -1.76
C LYS A 6 22.38 -3.99 -1.83
N LYS A 7 21.96 -3.64 -3.05
CA LYS A 7 20.63 -3.07 -3.29
C LYS A 7 19.56 -4.09 -2.88
N SER A 8 18.56 -3.66 -2.13
CA SER A 8 17.41 -4.51 -1.80
C SER A 8 16.65 -4.90 -3.06
N ASP A 9 16.16 -6.15 -3.08
CA ASP A 9 15.34 -6.65 -4.17
C ASP A 9 14.03 -5.85 -4.26
N ALA A 10 13.53 -5.70 -5.48
CA ALA A 10 12.28 -4.99 -5.71
C ALA A 10 11.12 -5.78 -5.12
N VAL A 11 10.22 -5.09 -4.41
CA VAL A 11 8.97 -5.69 -3.96
C VAL A 11 8.06 -5.89 -5.18
N ALA A 12 7.60 -7.12 -5.38
CA ALA A 12 6.89 -7.51 -6.58
C ALA A 12 5.45 -7.95 -6.25
N CYS A 13 4.47 -7.38 -6.96
CA CYS A 13 3.06 -7.74 -6.91
C CYS A 13 2.76 -8.71 -8.06
N PRO A 14 2.34 -9.97 -7.79
CA PRO A 14 1.96 -10.92 -8.83
C PRO A 14 0.82 -10.37 -9.70
N VAL A 15 0.92 -10.53 -11.01
CA VAL A 15 -0.16 -10.14 -11.93
C VAL A 15 -1.02 -11.37 -12.23
N LEU A 16 -2.33 -11.27 -11.97
CA LEU A 16 -3.27 -12.37 -12.20
C LEU A 16 -3.26 -12.79 -13.68
N ASN A 17 -3.26 -14.10 -13.94
CA ASN A 17 -3.20 -14.71 -15.27
C ASN A 17 -1.94 -14.34 -16.09
N HIS A 18 -0.86 -13.92 -15.41
CA HIS A 18 0.42 -13.62 -16.04
C HIS A 18 1.56 -14.29 -15.28
N GLY A 19 2.59 -14.73 -16.00
CA GLY A 19 3.81 -15.30 -15.39
C GLY A 19 4.81 -14.25 -14.89
N SER A 20 4.38 -13.00 -14.68
CA SER A 20 5.26 -11.89 -14.34
C SER A 20 4.63 -10.99 -13.28
N SER A 21 5.46 -10.17 -12.64
CA SER A 21 5.06 -9.34 -11.50
C SER A 21 5.29 -7.85 -11.75
N PHE A 22 4.47 -7.01 -11.11
CA PHE A 22 4.58 -5.56 -11.14
C PHE A 22 5.50 -5.05 -10.00
N PRO A 23 6.49 -4.20 -10.27
CA PRO A 23 7.37 -3.64 -9.24
C PRO A 23 6.66 -2.54 -8.43
N VAL A 24 6.46 -2.78 -7.14
CA VAL A 24 5.80 -1.83 -6.23
C VAL A 24 6.78 -0.73 -5.82
N ASN A 25 6.50 0.52 -6.20
CA ASN A 25 7.36 1.67 -5.86
C ASN A 25 6.87 2.44 -4.63
N ASN A 26 5.58 2.76 -4.56
CA ASN A 26 4.97 3.49 -3.45
C ASN A 26 3.59 2.89 -3.12
N ILE A 27 3.21 2.93 -1.85
CA ILE A 27 1.87 2.52 -1.39
C ILE A 27 1.22 3.73 -0.73
N TYR A 28 0.20 4.28 -1.38
CA TYR A 28 -0.62 5.37 -0.84
C TYR A 28 -1.88 4.80 -0.21
N CYS A 29 -2.23 5.30 0.97
CA CYS A 29 -3.38 4.86 1.72
C CYS A 29 -4.26 6.06 2.06
N VAL A 30 -5.58 5.87 1.92
CA VAL A 30 -6.61 6.85 2.30
C VAL A 30 -7.32 6.32 3.54
N GLY A 31 -7.15 7.01 4.67
CA GLY A 31 -7.80 6.69 5.93
C GLY A 31 -9.22 7.23 5.99
N ARG A 32 -10.11 6.47 6.63
CA ARG A 32 -11.53 6.85 6.83
C ARG A 32 -12.26 7.22 5.53
N ASN A 33 -11.94 6.54 4.43
CA ASN A 33 -12.50 6.81 3.09
C ASN A 33 -13.99 6.40 2.91
N TYR A 34 -14.61 5.84 3.95
CA TYR A 34 -16.01 5.41 3.95
C TYR A 34 -16.73 6.08 5.12
N SER A 35 -17.93 6.60 4.89
CA SER A 35 -18.69 7.38 5.87
C SER A 35 -18.96 6.60 7.16
N GLU A 36 -19.33 5.32 7.05
CA GLU A 36 -19.63 4.49 8.22
C GLU A 36 -18.36 4.19 9.04
N HIS A 37 -17.24 3.93 8.37
CA HIS A 37 -15.96 3.74 9.06
C HIS A 37 -15.44 5.04 9.68
N ALA A 38 -15.66 6.19 9.03
CA ALA A 38 -15.34 7.49 9.62
C ALA A 38 -16.13 7.71 10.93
N LYS A 39 -17.45 7.42 10.92
CA LYS A 39 -18.32 7.52 12.11
C LYS A 39 -17.91 6.53 13.21
N GLU A 40 -17.61 5.28 12.85
CA GLU A 40 -17.11 4.23 13.77
C GLU A 40 -15.88 4.73 14.56
N MET A 41 -14.98 5.42 13.86
CA MET A 41 -13.74 5.96 14.43
C MET A 41 -13.92 7.34 15.07
N GLY A 42 -15.16 7.79 15.30
CA GLY A 42 -15.51 9.07 15.92
C GLY A 42 -15.27 10.30 15.05
N GLY A 43 -15.03 10.11 13.74
CA GLY A 43 -14.85 11.19 12.77
C GLY A 43 -16.16 11.68 12.16
N ASN A 44 -16.14 12.88 11.59
CA ASN A 44 -17.29 13.47 10.90
C ASN A 44 -17.04 13.48 9.37
N PRO A 45 -17.68 12.59 8.59
CA PRO A 45 -17.40 12.47 7.16
C PRO A 45 -17.81 13.71 6.34
N ASP A 46 -18.73 14.53 6.84
CA ASP A 46 -19.21 15.73 6.14
C ASP A 46 -18.33 16.95 6.41
N ARG A 47 -17.39 16.87 7.37
CA ARG A 47 -16.57 18.00 7.83
C ARG A 47 -15.08 17.74 7.79
N GLU A 48 -14.65 16.50 7.97
CA GLU A 48 -13.24 16.14 8.04
C GLU A 48 -12.78 15.58 6.69
N PRO A 49 -11.71 16.14 6.09
CA PRO A 49 -11.14 15.59 4.88
C PRO A 49 -10.52 14.21 5.18
N HIS A 50 -10.45 13.35 4.16
CA HIS A 50 -9.79 12.06 4.30
C HIS A 50 -8.30 12.22 4.61
N SER A 51 -7.78 11.37 5.50
CA SER A 51 -6.35 11.36 5.81
C SER A 51 -5.59 10.57 4.76
N SER A 52 -4.43 11.09 4.34
CA SER A 52 -3.53 10.38 3.42
C SER A 52 -2.26 9.98 4.17
N PHE A 53 -1.79 8.76 3.96
CA PHE A 53 -0.53 8.27 4.51
C PHE A 53 0.15 7.29 3.55
N ILE A 54 1.44 7.02 3.79
CA ILE A 54 2.28 6.20 2.92
C ILE A 54 2.82 5.01 3.72
N LYS A 55 2.83 3.83 3.09
CA LYS A 55 3.53 2.66 3.61
C LYS A 55 4.75 2.37 2.74
N PHE A 56 5.86 1.94 3.36
CA PHE A 56 7.02 1.49 2.59
C PHE A 56 6.64 0.24 1.77
N PRO A 57 7.11 0.11 0.51
CA PRO A 57 6.83 -1.05 -0.33
C PRO A 57 7.11 -2.39 0.35
N ARG A 58 8.16 -2.45 1.18
CA ARG A 58 8.55 -3.68 1.91
C ARG A 58 7.47 -4.25 2.85
N PHE A 59 6.41 -3.49 3.12
CA PHE A 59 5.27 -3.97 3.91
C PHE A 59 4.14 -4.54 3.05
N TYR A 60 4.27 -4.51 1.73
CA TYR A 60 3.44 -5.30 0.85
C TYR A 60 3.88 -6.76 0.99
N CYS A 61 2.97 -7.56 1.53
CA CYS A 61 3.09 -9.01 1.52
C CYS A 61 2.16 -9.49 0.40
N PRO A 62 2.68 -9.99 -0.73
CA PRO A 62 1.82 -10.69 -1.67
C PRO A 62 1.22 -11.87 -0.90
N LEU A 63 -0.10 -11.98 -0.93
CA LEU A 63 -0.77 -13.20 -0.52
C LEU A 63 -0.38 -14.27 -1.55
N GLU A 64 0.77 -14.93 -1.36
CA GLU A 64 0.80 -16.35 -1.63
C GLU A 64 0.09 -17.00 -0.43
N ILE A 65 -0.97 -17.79 -0.67
CA ILE A 65 -1.73 -18.59 0.33
C ILE A 65 -2.87 -17.78 0.98
N ILE A 66 -4.15 -18.19 0.94
CA ILE A 66 -4.72 -19.56 1.04
C ILE A 66 -4.96 -20.24 -0.30
#